data_AF-A0A1G0KW53-F1
#
_entry.id   AF-A0A1G0KW53-F1
#
_cell.length_a   1.000
_cell.length_b   1.000
_cell.length_c   1.000
_cell.angle_alpha   90.00
_cell.angle_beta   90.00
_cell.angle_gamma   90.00
#
_symmetry.space_group_name_H-M   'P 1'
#
loop_
_entity.id
_entity.type
_entity.pdbx_description
1 polymer ?
#
loop_
_entity_poly.entity_id
_entity_poly.type
_entity_poly.pdbx_seq_one_letter_code
_entity_poly.pdbx_strand_id
1 'polypeptide(L)' 'MLSPSTERFDRGGRFAHYRRIETLREYLLLDPDRPAAELFRLDASGHWVLYTFGPDEEVELTSLSLKLPVADLFEDVEPE' A
#
# COMPACT_ATOMS: atom_id res chain seq x y z
N MET A 1 6.08 -2.07 -5.58
CA MET A 1 7.47 -1.80 -5.17
C MET A 1 7.82 -0.35 -5.51
N LEU A 2 8.21 0.43 -4.51
CA LEU A 2 8.91 1.70 -4.74
C LEU A 2 10.32 1.36 -5.23
N SER A 3 10.74 1.91 -6.37
CA SER A 3 12.14 1.83 -6.76
C SER A 3 12.95 2.94 -6.04
N PRO A 4 14.24 2.71 -5.74
CA PRO A 4 15.06 3.63 -4.93
C PRO A 4 15.15 5.06 -5.48
N SER A 5 14.89 5.26 -6.77
CA SER A 5 15.03 6.56 -7.44
C SER A 5 13.82 7.50 -7.31
N THR A 6 12.75 7.12 -6.59
CA THR A 6 11.50 7.90 -6.58
C THR A 6 10.82 7.95 -5.20
N GLU A 7 11.51 7.58 -4.12
CA GLU A 7 10.98 7.36 -2.77
C GLU A 7 10.03 8.47 -2.27
N ARG A 8 10.40 9.76 -2.42
CA ARG A 8 9.62 10.90 -1.91
C ARG A 8 8.64 11.49 -2.92
N PHE A 9 8.91 11.33 -4.21
CA PHE A 9 8.06 11.86 -5.28
C PHE A 9 6.88 10.92 -5.58
N ASP A 10 7.08 9.60 -5.46
CA ASP A 10 6.07 8.59 -5.78
C ASP A 10 4.98 8.46 -4.72
N ARG A 11 5.32 8.54 -3.42
CA ARG A 11 4.33 8.36 -2.34
C ARG A 11 3.23 9.42 -2.40
N GLY A 12 3.57 10.70 -2.63
CA GLY A 12 2.59 11.78 -2.72
C GLY A 12 2.01 11.99 -4.12
N GLY A 13 2.86 11.91 -5.16
CA GLY A 13 2.47 12.20 -6.54
C GLY A 13 1.54 11.17 -7.15
N ARG A 14 1.85 9.86 -7.01
CA ARG A 14 0.99 8.79 -7.53
C ARG A 14 -0.32 8.69 -6.79
N PHE A 15 -0.29 8.80 -5.45
CA PHE A 15 -1.50 8.76 -4.65
C PHE A 15 -2.48 9.89 -5.04
N ALA A 16 -1.98 11.11 -5.23
CA ALA A 16 -2.80 12.24 -5.67
C ALA A 16 -3.43 12.04 -7.07
N HIS A 17 -2.79 11.27 -7.94
CA HIS A 17 -3.30 10.91 -9.26
C HIS A 17 -4.33 9.79 -9.16
N TYR A 18 -4.00 8.67 -8.53
CA TYR A 18 -4.86 7.48 -8.46
C TYR A 18 -6.12 7.69 -7.63
N ARG A 19 -6.08 8.52 -6.57
CA ARG A 19 -7.26 8.82 -5.76
C ARG A 19 -8.40 9.52 -6.52
N ARG A 20 -8.15 9.96 -7.76
CA ARG A 20 -9.17 10.54 -8.66
C ARG A 20 -10.00 9.48 -9.38
N ILE A 21 -9.58 8.21 -9.34
CA ILE A 21 -10.33 7.09 -9.92
C ILE A 21 -11.52 6.80 -8.99
N GLU A 22 -12.74 7.02 -9.48
CA GLU A 22 -13.97 6.90 -8.67
C GLU A 22 -14.22 5.49 -8.12
N THR A 23 -13.71 4.47 -8.81
CA THR A 23 -13.85 3.07 -8.41
C THR A 23 -12.76 2.60 -7.45
N LEU A 24 -11.71 3.40 -7.22
CA LEU A 24 -10.61 3.03 -6.33
C LEU A 24 -11.08 3.05 -4.87
N ARG A 25 -11.00 1.91 -4.22
CA ARG A 25 -11.38 1.75 -2.79
C ARG A 25 -10.18 1.60 -1.88
N GLU A 26 -9.13 0.97 -2.38
CA GLU A 26 -7.97 0.57 -1.60
C GLU A 26 -6.70 0.81 -2.43
N TYR A 27 -5.68 1.39 -1.81
CA TYR A 27 -4.38 1.66 -2.41
C TYR A 27 -3.30 1.18 -1.45
N LEU A 28 -2.69 0.04 -1.79
CA LEU A 28 -1.63 -0.60 -1.00
C LEU A 28 -0.26 -0.16 -1.52
N LEU A 29 0.59 0.31 -0.62
CA LEU A 29 1.95 0.72 -0.89
C LEU A 29 2.91 -0.15 -0.07
N LEU A 30 3.95 -0.64 -0.74
CA LEU A 30 4.98 -1.49 -0.17
C LEU A 30 6.33 -0.78 -0.32
N ASP A 31 7.02 -0.69 0.79
CA ASP A 31 8.34 -0.09 0.92
C ASP A 31 9.38 -1.22 1.07
N PRO A 32 10.17 -1.53 0.04
CA PRO A 32 11.14 -2.63 0.14
C PRO A 32 12.30 -2.33 1.10
N ASP A 33 12.61 -1.04 1.34
CA ASP A 33 13.68 -0.63 2.25
C ASP A 33 13.25 -0.69 3.73
N ARG A 34 11.92 -0.68 3.97
CA ARG A 34 11.31 -0.81 5.29
C ARG A 34 10.19 -1.83 5.20
N PRO A 35 10.36 -3.09 5.65
CA PRO A 35 9.39 -4.18 5.46
C PRO A 35 8.09 -3.89 6.23
N ALA A 36 7.26 -3.06 5.64
CA ALA A 36 6.05 -2.49 6.17
C ALA A 36 5.13 -2.15 5.00
N ALA A 37 3.84 -2.35 5.23
CA ALA A 37 2.80 -2.05 4.26
C ALA A 37 1.95 -0.88 4.72
N GLU A 38 1.58 -0.02 3.76
CA GLU A 38 0.69 1.11 3.99
C GLU A 38 -0.55 0.97 3.10
N LEU A 39 -1.72 0.84 3.72
CA LEU A 39 -2.99 0.75 3.01
C LEU A 39 -3.77 2.05 3.21
N PHE A 40 -4.02 2.76 2.12
CA PHE A 40 -5.00 3.83 2.09
C PHE A 40 -6.34 3.24 1.68
N ARG A 41 -7.38 3.41 2.52
CA ARG A 41 -8.74 2.96 2.23
C ARG A 41 -9.70 4.14 2.19
N LEU A 42 -10.52 4.20 1.16
CA LEU A 42 -11.63 5.15 1.06
C LEU A 42 -12.79 4.65 1.94
N ASP A 43 -13.11 5.40 2.98
CA ASP A 43 -14.23 5.10 3.87
C ASP A 43 -15.59 5.54 3.26
N ALA A 44 -16.68 5.18 3.94
CA ALA A 44 -18.02 5.56 3.52
C ALA A 44 -18.29 7.08 3.57
N SER A 45 -17.45 7.84 4.28
CA SER A 45 -17.51 9.30 4.39
C SER A 45 -16.73 10.01 3.28
N GLY A 46 -16.02 9.26 2.41
CA GLY A 46 -15.19 9.80 1.34
C GLY A 46 -13.78 10.20 1.80
N HIS A 47 -13.33 9.75 2.96
CA HIS A 47 -11.99 10.00 3.48
C HIS A 47 -11.04 8.84 3.19
N TRP A 48 -9.80 9.18 2.86
CA TRP A 48 -8.71 8.22 2.78
C TRP A 48 -8.10 8.03 4.18
N VAL A 49 -8.27 6.83 4.72
CA VAL A 49 -7.72 6.43 6.03
C VAL A 49 -6.49 5.58 5.79
N LEU A 50 -5.40 5.89 6.50
CA LEU A 50 -4.13 5.16 6.45
C LEU A 50 -4.11 4.07 7.52
N TYR A 51 -3.84 2.83 7.10
CA TYR A 51 -3.53 1.69 7.95
C TYR A 51 -2.09 1.26 7.68
N THR A 52 -1.31 1.08 8.74
CA THR A 52 0.09 0.64 8.66
C THR A 52 0.22 -0.76 9.23
N PHE A 53 0.97 -1.62 8.55
CA PHE A 53 1.19 -3.00 8.94
C PHE A 53 2.69 -3.29 8.98
N GLY A 54 3.13 -3.94 10.06
CA GLY A 54 4.47 -4.48 10.21
C GLY A 54 4.67 -5.82 9.49
N PRO A 55 5.90 -6.35 9.50
CA PRO A 55 6.27 -7.55 8.74
C PRO A 55 5.53 -8.82 9.20
N ASP A 56 5.15 -8.90 10.48
CA ASP A 56 4.44 -10.04 11.08
C ASP A 56 2.90 -9.89 11.02
N GLU A 57 2.40 -8.83 10.39
CA GLU A 57 0.97 -8.54 10.29
C GLU A 57 0.37 -8.98 8.94
N GLU A 58 -0.96 -8.95 8.86
CA GLU A 58 -1.73 -9.29 7.66
C GLU A 58 -2.46 -8.05 7.15
N VAL A 59 -2.31 -7.76 5.86
CA VAL A 59 -3.09 -6.76 5.15
C VAL A 59 -4.39 -7.40 4.67
N GLU A 60 -5.52 -6.84 5.08
CA GLU A 60 -6.82 -7.19 4.54
C GLU A 60 -7.26 -6.15 3.49
N LEU A 61 -7.46 -6.60 2.25
CA LEU A 61 -8.10 -5.85 1.17
C LEU A 61 -9.58 -6.21 1.14
N THR A 62 -10.38 -5.44 1.88
CA THR A 62 -11.82 -5.65 2.07
C THR A 62 -12.60 -5.58 0.76
N SER A 63 -12.19 -4.75 -0.20
CA SER A 63 -12.85 -4.64 -1.50
C SER A 63 -12.68 -5.89 -2.36
N LEU A 64 -11.65 -6.71 -2.07
CA LEU A 64 -11.34 -7.96 -2.77
C LEU A 64 -11.62 -9.20 -1.90
N SER A 65 -12.03 -9.03 -0.64
CA SER A 65 -12.12 -10.12 0.35
C SER A 65 -10.83 -10.95 0.42
N LEU A 66 -9.69 -10.26 0.33
CA LEU A 66 -8.37 -10.86 0.24
C LEU A 66 -7.53 -10.49 1.46
N LYS A 67 -6.77 -11.46 1.96
CA LYS A 67 -5.88 -11.34 3.12
C LYS A 67 -4.49 -11.75 2.69
N LEU A 68 -3.50 -10.92 2.99
CA LEU A 68 -2.13 -11.07 2.54
C LEU A 68 -1.19 -10.86 3.72
N PRO A 69 -0.41 -11.88 4.14
CA PRO A 69 0.69 -11.68 5.07
C PRO A 69 1.67 -10.66 4.50
N VAL A 70 2.13 -9.71 5.31
CA VAL A 70 3.08 -8.70 4.84
C VAL A 70 4.38 -9.35 4.37
N ALA A 71 4.83 -10.42 5.03
CA ALA A 71 6.00 -11.21 4.62
C ALA A 71 5.91 -11.69 3.15
N ASP A 72 4.77 -12.23 2.73
CA ASP A 72 4.55 -12.76 1.38
C ASP A 72 4.63 -11.66 0.30
N LEU A 73 4.35 -10.41 0.67
CA LEU A 73 4.42 -9.26 -0.24
C LEU A 73 5.87 -8.86 -0.61
N PHE A 74 6.85 -9.36 0.14
CA PHE A 74 8.28 -9.09 -0.06
C PHE A 74 9.07 -10.33 -0.51
N GLU A 75 8.42 -11.48 -0.74
CA GLU A 75 9.10 -12.77 -1.02
C GLU A 75 9.94 -12.75 -2.32
N ASP A 76 9.57 -11.96 -3.32
CA ASP A 76 10.30 -11.80 -4.60
C ASP A 76 11.22 -10.56 -4.67
N VAL A 77 11.44 -9.88 -3.54
CA VAL A 77 12.35 -8.73 -3.51
C VAL A 77 13.75 -9.23 -3.21
N GLU A 78 14.56 -9.44 -4.24
CA GLU A 78 15.99 -9.74 -4.06
C GLU A 78 16.65 -8.62 -3.23
N PRO A 79 17.27 -8.94 -2.08
CA PRO A 79 18.06 -7.96 -1.35
C PRO A 79 19.34 -7.66 -2.14
N GLU A 80 19.55 -6.39 -2.51
CA GLU A 80 20.83 -5.91 -3.08
C GLU A 80 21.96 -5.86 -2.04
#